data_AF-A0A5L7DVJ3-F1
#
_entry.id   AF-A0A5L7DVJ3-F1
#
_cell.length_a   1.000
_cell.length_b   1.000
_cell.length_c   1.000
_cell.angle_alpha   90.00
_cell.angle_beta   90.00
_cell.angle_gamma   90.00
#
_symmetry.space_group_name_H-M   'P 1'
#
loop_
_entity.id
_entity.type
_entity.pdbx_description
1 polymer ?
#
loop_
_entity_poly.entity_id
_entity_poly.type
_entity_poly.pdbx_seq_one_letter_code
_entity_poly.pdbx_strand_id
1 'polypeptide(L)'
;MIFEGTSFLFKITYFVTAMLPAYILFSLQIKMQTNKVSDTLIYFILGIFLVLSVLSLAFLKWLLLKRGREKNGHNKRILINRTNQIAKKNGDVVAFFMGIILPSVLVFQDELLITLIVFIILQILIFTLTIRGSSVFPNILLIFFGMDIYELEDGNYILTIDKKLRISDKPNLYTRLGDSTDCNTYLIAEENENDI
;
A
#
# COMPACT_ATOMS: atom_id res chain seq x y z
N MET A 1 7.48 13.21 0.43
CA MET A 1 6.28 12.36 0.63
C MET A 1 6.57 10.96 0.10
N ILE A 2 5.90 9.91 0.60
CA ILE A 2 6.27 8.51 0.26
C ILE A 2 6.08 8.23 -1.24
N PHE A 3 4.93 8.60 -1.81
CA PHE A 3 4.60 8.31 -3.22
C PHE A 3 4.61 9.56 -4.10
N GLU A 4 5.47 10.53 -3.79
CA GLU A 4 5.54 11.75 -4.61
C GLU A 4 6.05 11.44 -6.02
N GLY A 5 5.52 12.10 -7.05
CA GLY A 5 5.93 11.82 -8.44
C GLY A 5 5.64 10.40 -8.95
N THR A 6 4.90 9.55 -8.23
CA THR A 6 4.30 8.33 -8.82
C THR A 6 3.01 8.69 -9.57
N SER A 7 2.62 7.85 -10.53
CA SER A 7 1.35 8.05 -11.24
C SER A 7 0.15 8.01 -10.29
N PHE A 8 -0.93 8.71 -10.66
CA PHE A 8 -2.18 8.68 -9.90
C PHE A 8 -2.76 7.26 -9.82
N LEU A 9 -2.62 6.47 -10.90
CA LEU A 9 -3.04 5.07 -10.94
C LEU A 9 -2.30 4.22 -9.90
N PHE A 10 -0.99 4.43 -9.71
CA PHE A 10 -0.23 3.77 -8.67
C PHE A 10 -0.80 4.07 -7.27
N LYS A 11 -1.12 5.34 -7.01
CA LYS A 11 -1.67 5.78 -5.71
C LYS A 11 -3.03 5.13 -5.44
N ILE A 12 -3.91 5.08 -6.44
CA ILE A 12 -5.21 4.42 -6.34
C ILE A 12 -5.04 2.92 -6.11
N THR A 13 -4.21 2.22 -6.88
CA THR A 13 -4.07 0.77 -6.74
C THR A 13 -3.43 0.38 -5.41
N TYR A 14 -2.48 1.18 -4.93
CA TYR A 14 -1.95 1.04 -3.58
C TYR A 14 -3.03 1.20 -2.51
N PHE A 15 -3.86 2.24 -2.62
CA PHE A 15 -4.93 2.50 -1.67
C PHE A 15 -6.00 1.39 -1.67
N VAL A 16 -6.50 1.01 -2.84
CA VAL A 16 -7.54 -0.03 -2.98
C VAL A 16 -7.05 -1.37 -2.41
N THR A 17 -5.80 -1.73 -2.66
CA THR A 17 -5.24 -2.98 -2.11
C THR A 17 -5.05 -2.91 -0.59
N ALA A 18 -4.63 -1.76 -0.05
CA ALA A 18 -4.50 -1.56 1.38
C ALA A 18 -5.84 -1.58 2.13
N MET A 19 -6.90 -1.05 1.51
CA MET A 19 -8.24 -0.95 2.09
C MET A 19 -9.13 -2.18 1.83
N LEU A 20 -8.64 -3.22 1.13
CA LEU A 20 -9.39 -4.46 0.93
C LEU A 20 -10.00 -5.05 2.22
N PRO A 21 -9.28 -5.10 3.37
CA PRO A 21 -9.88 -5.55 4.62
C PRO A 21 -11.12 -4.74 5.03
N ALA A 22 -11.12 -3.43 4.79
CA ALA A 22 -12.28 -2.57 5.06
C ALA A 22 -13.45 -2.91 4.11
N TYR A 23 -13.19 -3.14 2.82
CA TYR A 23 -14.26 -3.50 1.87
C TYR A 23 -14.92 -4.83 2.23
N ILE A 24 -14.14 -5.80 2.68
CA ILE A 24 -14.65 -7.10 3.15
C ILE A 24 -15.51 -6.90 4.40
N LEU A 25 -14.97 -6.21 5.41
CA LEU A 25 -15.67 -5.97 6.68
C LEU A 25 -16.95 -5.15 6.49
N PHE A 26 -16.91 -4.11 5.67
CA PHE A 26 -18.06 -3.29 5.34
C PHE A 26 -19.20 -4.09 4.71
N SER A 27 -18.87 -4.94 3.74
CA SER A 27 -19.85 -5.81 3.08
C SER A 27 -20.48 -6.81 4.06
N LEU A 28 -19.67 -7.37 4.97
CA LEU A 28 -20.16 -8.25 6.04
C LEU A 28 -21.05 -7.50 7.04
N GLN A 29 -20.70 -6.26 7.41
CA GLN A 29 -21.52 -5.46 8.32
C GLN A 29 -22.86 -5.07 7.69
N ILE A 30 -22.89 -4.71 6.41
CA ILE A 30 -24.14 -4.45 5.69
C ILE A 30 -25.05 -5.68 5.76
N LYS A 31 -24.51 -6.88 5.55
CA LYS A 31 -25.25 -8.15 5.66
C LYS A 31 -25.87 -8.30 7.04
N MET A 32 -25.09 -8.11 8.09
CA MET A 32 -25.53 -8.34 9.47
C MET A 32 -26.59 -7.34 9.93
N GLN A 33 -26.52 -6.10 9.45
CA GLN A 33 -27.38 -5.01 9.93
C GLN A 33 -28.57 -4.71 9.03
N THR A 34 -28.57 -5.18 7.78
CA THR A 34 -29.65 -4.90 6.82
C THR A 34 -30.31 -6.20 6.36
N ASN A 35 -31.39 -6.62 7.03
CA ASN A 35 -32.18 -7.79 6.63
C ASN A 35 -32.88 -7.63 5.26
N LYS A 36 -32.82 -6.44 4.64
CA LYS A 36 -33.49 -6.11 3.38
C LYS A 36 -32.64 -6.42 2.14
N VAL A 37 -31.36 -6.71 2.31
CA VAL A 37 -30.44 -6.94 1.18
C VAL A 37 -30.30 -8.43 0.92
N SER A 38 -30.49 -8.84 -0.34
CA SER A 38 -30.31 -10.24 -0.75
C SER A 38 -28.86 -10.69 -0.58
N ASP A 39 -28.68 -11.89 0.01
CA ASP A 39 -27.38 -12.55 0.11
C ASP A 39 -26.63 -12.60 -1.22
N THR A 40 -27.33 -12.88 -2.31
CA THR A 40 -26.75 -12.94 -3.66
C THR A 40 -26.10 -11.63 -4.06
N LEU A 41 -26.73 -10.49 -3.75
CA LEU A 41 -26.21 -9.17 -4.07
C LEU A 41 -24.96 -8.84 -3.24
N ILE A 42 -24.94 -9.24 -1.96
CA ILE A 42 -23.77 -9.04 -1.09
C ILE A 42 -22.59 -9.89 -1.56
N TYR A 43 -22.81 -11.16 -1.87
CA TYR A 43 -21.76 -12.03 -2.41
C TYR A 43 -21.25 -11.56 -3.77
N PHE A 44 -22.12 -11.01 -4.62
CA PHE A 44 -21.72 -10.41 -5.87
C PHE A 44 -20.82 -9.18 -5.67
N ILE A 45 -21.19 -8.27 -4.76
CA ILE A 45 -20.38 -7.09 -4.41
C ILE A 45 -19.03 -7.51 -3.83
N LEU A 46 -19.02 -8.46 -2.88
CA LEU A 46 -17.79 -9.02 -2.32
C LEU A 46 -16.90 -9.63 -3.41
N GLY A 47 -17.50 -10.40 -4.31
CA GLY A 47 -16.81 -11.00 -5.45
C GLY A 47 -16.14 -9.94 -6.34
N ILE A 48 -16.86 -8.86 -6.67
CA ILE A 48 -16.31 -7.73 -7.43
C ILE A 48 -15.14 -7.09 -6.69
N PHE A 49 -15.28 -6.77 -5.40
CA PHE A 49 -14.20 -6.15 -4.63
C PHE A 49 -12.96 -7.04 -4.54
N LEU A 50 -13.14 -8.34 -4.36
CA LEU A 50 -12.04 -9.30 -4.34
C LEU A 50 -11.33 -9.36 -5.70
N VAL A 51 -12.09 -9.49 -6.79
CA VAL A 51 -11.53 -9.50 -8.16
C VAL A 51 -10.77 -8.21 -8.45
N LEU A 52 -11.37 -7.05 -8.16
CA LEU A 52 -10.72 -5.75 -8.35
C LEU A 52 -9.44 -5.60 -7.51
N SER A 53 -9.43 -6.14 -6.29
CA SER A 53 -8.26 -6.07 -5.42
C SER A 53 -7.13 -6.97 -5.91
N VAL A 54 -7.44 -8.18 -6.40
CA VAL A 54 -6.45 -9.07 -7.02
C VAL A 54 -5.87 -8.45 -8.29
N LEU A 55 -6.72 -7.88 -9.15
CA LEU A 55 -6.26 -7.16 -10.36
C LEU A 55 -5.40 -5.94 -9.99
N SER A 56 -5.80 -5.17 -8.99
CA SER A 56 -5.05 -4.00 -8.51
C SER A 56 -3.70 -4.40 -7.94
N LEU A 57 -3.63 -5.51 -7.20
CA LEU A 57 -2.40 -6.07 -6.68
C LEU A 57 -1.45 -6.52 -7.79
N ALA A 58 -1.96 -7.28 -8.77
CA ALA A 58 -1.17 -7.73 -9.91
C ALA A 58 -0.62 -6.54 -10.71
N PHE A 59 -1.47 -5.53 -10.95
CA PHE A 59 -1.09 -4.31 -11.63
C PHE A 59 -0.04 -3.50 -10.84
N LEU A 60 -0.21 -3.38 -9.53
CA LEU A 60 0.74 -2.68 -8.65
C LEU A 60 2.10 -3.40 -8.63
N LYS A 61 2.11 -4.73 -8.48
CA LYS A 61 3.33 -5.53 -8.55
C LYS A 61 4.03 -5.35 -9.91
N TRP A 62 3.27 -5.35 -11.00
CA TRP A 62 3.81 -5.09 -12.33
C TRP A 62 4.44 -3.69 -12.46
N LEU A 63 3.77 -2.64 -11.97
CA LEU A 63 4.30 -1.27 -11.96
C LEU A 63 5.61 -1.17 -11.17
N LEU A 64 5.65 -1.80 -9.98
CA LEU A 64 6.83 -1.81 -9.13
C LEU A 64 8.01 -2.54 -9.78
N LEU A 65 7.78 -3.72 -10.36
CA LEU A 65 8.81 -4.48 -11.07
C LEU A 65 9.31 -3.74 -12.32
N LYS A 66 8.40 -3.13 -13.08
CA LYS A 66 8.75 -2.29 -14.23
C LYS A 66 9.67 -1.15 -13.79
N ARG A 67 9.29 -0.44 -12.73
CA ARG A 67 10.08 0.68 -12.18
C ARG A 67 11.44 0.24 -11.65
N GLY A 68 11.53 -0.92 -10.98
CA GLY A 68 12.80 -1.47 -10.51
C GLY A 68 13.79 -1.84 -11.63
N ARG A 69 13.30 -2.10 -12.84
CA ARG A 69 14.11 -2.36 -14.05
C ARG A 69 14.50 -1.08 -14.80
N GLU A 70 13.73 -0.01 -14.64
CA GLU A 70 14.01 1.28 -15.27
C GLU A 70 15.20 1.98 -14.58
N LYS A 71 16.41 1.83 -15.15
CA LYS A 71 17.64 2.49 -14.65
C LYS A 71 17.65 4.01 -14.82
N ASN A 72 16.61 4.57 -15.45
CA ASN A 72 16.50 5.98 -15.81
C ASN A 72 16.02 6.88 -14.66
N GLY A 73 15.70 6.29 -13.50
CA GLY A 73 15.36 7.05 -12.29
C GLY A 73 16.58 7.70 -11.64
N HIS A 74 16.34 8.71 -10.83
CA HIS A 74 17.35 9.25 -9.92
C HIS A 74 17.79 8.17 -8.93
N ASN A 75 18.87 7.46 -9.26
CA ASN A 75 19.42 6.41 -8.41
C ASN A 75 20.16 7.01 -7.23
N LYS A 76 20.03 6.38 -6.06
CA LYS A 76 20.73 6.76 -4.83
C LYS A 76 21.49 5.56 -4.32
N ARG A 77 22.77 5.75 -3.98
CA ARG A 77 23.54 4.77 -3.22
C ARG A 77 23.19 4.90 -1.76
N ILE A 78 22.62 3.86 -1.17
CA ILE A 78 22.21 3.83 0.23
C ILE A 78 23.01 2.74 0.93
N LEU A 79 23.70 3.10 2.00
CA LEU A 79 24.36 2.15 2.88
C LEU A 79 23.35 1.67 3.92
N ILE A 80 23.17 0.36 4.05
CA ILE A 80 22.34 -0.26 5.09
C ILE A 80 23.21 -1.29 5.77
N ASN A 81 23.96 -0.84 6.76
CA ASN A 81 24.74 -1.73 7.63
C ASN A 81 23.91 -2.07 8.89
N ARG A 82 24.45 -2.94 9.76
CA ARG A 82 23.77 -3.32 11.01
C ARG A 82 23.52 -2.13 11.97
N THR A 83 24.22 -1.01 11.76
CA THR A 83 24.13 0.20 12.58
C THR A 83 23.18 1.27 12.01
N ASN A 84 22.85 1.23 10.72
CA ASN A 84 21.78 2.06 10.12
C ASN A 84 20.45 1.42 10.48
N GLN A 85 19.78 2.00 11.47
CA GLN A 85 18.68 1.35 12.14
C GLN A 85 17.45 1.40 11.24
N ILE A 86 16.92 0.22 10.92
CA ILE A 86 15.58 0.13 10.35
C ILE A 86 14.65 0.64 11.44
N ALA A 87 14.05 1.81 11.25
CA ALA A 87 13.17 2.42 12.24
C ALA A 87 11.87 1.63 12.36
N LYS A 88 11.27 1.28 11.21
CA LYS A 88 10.02 0.50 11.14
C LYS A 88 9.98 -0.39 9.91
N LYS A 89 9.22 -1.48 10.01
CA LYS A 89 8.88 -2.36 8.89
C LYS A 89 7.36 -2.38 8.71
N ASN A 90 6.90 -2.09 7.49
CA ASN A 90 5.50 -2.11 7.06
C ASN A 90 4.55 -1.15 7.81
N GLY A 91 5.11 -0.12 8.47
CA GLY A 91 4.34 0.76 9.33
C GLY A 91 3.72 0.04 10.52
N ASP A 92 2.74 0.68 11.18
CA ASP A 92 2.04 0.11 12.32
C ASP A 92 0.72 -0.54 11.86
N VAL A 93 0.80 -1.84 11.52
CA VAL A 93 -0.35 -2.60 11.00
C VAL A 93 -1.47 -2.70 12.03
N VAL A 94 -1.14 -2.83 13.33
CA VAL A 94 -2.15 -2.97 14.39
C VAL A 94 -2.88 -1.64 14.59
N ALA A 95 -2.14 -0.53 14.69
CA ALA A 95 -2.75 0.79 14.77
C ALA A 95 -3.57 1.12 13.51
N PHE A 96 -3.13 0.68 12.33
CA PHE A 96 -3.89 0.82 11.09
C PHE A 96 -5.23 0.09 11.15
N PHE A 97 -5.25 -1.18 11.60
CA PHE A 97 -6.50 -1.92 11.74
C PHE A 97 -7.46 -1.26 12.74
N MET A 98 -6.95 -0.93 13.93
CA MET A 98 -7.76 -0.40 15.02
C MET A 98 -8.22 1.04 14.78
N GLY A 99 -7.36 1.87 14.20
CA GLY A 99 -7.59 3.31 14.04
C GLY A 99 -8.18 3.72 12.70
N ILE A 100 -8.01 2.90 11.63
CA ILE A 100 -8.49 3.25 10.29
C ILE A 100 -9.50 2.21 9.79
N ILE A 101 -9.15 0.92 9.76
CA ILE A 101 -10.02 -0.11 9.17
C ILE A 101 -11.34 -0.23 9.94
N LEU A 102 -11.30 -0.51 11.25
CA LEU A 102 -12.52 -0.73 12.05
C LEU A 102 -13.46 0.50 12.07
N PRO A 103 -12.98 1.75 12.26
CA PRO A 103 -13.86 2.91 12.24
C PRO A 103 -14.36 3.26 10.83
N SER A 104 -13.64 2.86 9.77
CA SER A 104 -14.05 3.18 8.40
C SER A 104 -15.26 2.39 7.90
N VAL A 105 -15.64 1.31 8.60
CA VAL A 105 -16.69 0.39 8.15
C VAL A 105 -18.02 0.57 8.89
N LEU A 106 -18.24 1.74 9.52
CA LEU A 106 -19.48 2.04 10.24
C LEU A 106 -20.73 1.85 9.37
N VAL A 107 -21.74 1.19 9.94
CA VAL A 107 -23.05 0.96 9.31
C VAL A 107 -24.16 1.54 10.19
N PHE A 108 -25.12 2.20 9.55
CA PHE A 108 -26.34 2.69 10.16
C PHE A 108 -27.46 1.69 9.86
N GLN A 109 -28.12 1.21 10.92
CA GLN A 109 -29.19 0.23 10.81
C GLN A 109 -30.30 0.73 9.90
N ASP A 110 -30.76 -0.14 9.00
CA ASP A 110 -31.86 0.10 8.05
C ASP A 110 -31.67 1.26 7.04
N GLU A 111 -30.56 2.00 7.09
CA GLU A 111 -30.27 3.17 6.26
C GLU A 111 -29.10 2.89 5.31
N LEU A 112 -29.32 1.99 4.35
CA LEU A 112 -28.27 1.54 3.41
C LEU A 112 -27.67 2.69 2.60
N LEU A 113 -28.52 3.62 2.11
CA LEU A 113 -28.06 4.74 1.29
C LEU A 113 -27.13 5.67 2.09
N ILE A 114 -27.52 6.02 3.32
CA ILE A 114 -26.72 6.87 4.20
C ILE A 114 -25.40 6.17 4.54
N THR A 115 -25.46 4.87 4.88
CA THR A 115 -24.28 4.04 5.14
C THR A 115 -23.30 4.07 3.98
N LEU A 116 -23.78 3.88 2.75
CA LEU A 116 -22.93 3.91 1.54
C LEU A 116 -22.30 5.30 1.33
N ILE A 117 -23.07 6.37 1.49
CA ILE A 117 -22.57 7.74 1.35
C ILE A 117 -21.47 8.02 2.36
N VAL A 118 -21.71 7.70 3.64
CA VAL A 118 -20.72 7.90 4.71
C VAL A 118 -19.47 7.08 4.46
N PHE A 119 -19.62 5.82 4.05
CA PHE A 119 -18.50 4.96 3.70
C PHE A 119 -17.64 5.58 2.59
N ILE A 120 -18.26 6.01 1.48
CA ILE A 120 -17.55 6.64 0.35
C ILE A 120 -16.82 7.92 0.79
N ILE A 121 -17.46 8.77 1.59
CA ILE A 121 -16.83 9.99 2.13
C ILE A 121 -15.60 9.62 2.97
N LEU A 122 -15.71 8.64 3.88
CA LEU A 122 -14.58 8.17 4.68
C LEU A 122 -13.45 7.62 3.80
N GLN A 123 -13.77 6.84 2.76
CA GLN A 123 -12.75 6.33 1.84
C GLN A 123 -12.01 7.46 1.12
N ILE A 124 -12.71 8.51 0.67
CA ILE A 124 -12.08 9.67 0.03
C ILE A 124 -11.17 10.43 1.00
N LEU A 125 -11.60 10.59 2.25
CA LEU A 125 -10.80 11.24 3.29
C LEU A 125 -9.54 10.43 3.60
N ILE A 126 -9.66 9.12 3.82
CA ILE A 126 -8.53 8.23 4.09
C ILE A 126 -7.59 8.20 2.88
N PHE A 127 -8.10 8.16 1.65
CA PHE A 127 -7.29 8.25 0.44
C PHE A 127 -6.46 9.55 0.40
N THR A 128 -7.11 10.69 0.66
CA THR A 128 -6.45 12.00 0.68
C THR A 128 -5.34 12.06 1.73
N LEU A 129 -5.60 11.51 2.93
CA LEU A 129 -4.59 11.41 3.98
C LEU A 129 -3.44 10.47 3.58
N THR A 130 -3.75 9.36 2.92
CA THR A 130 -2.76 8.37 2.46
C THR A 130 -1.80 8.97 1.44
N ILE A 131 -2.31 9.68 0.43
CA ILE A 131 -1.46 10.21 -0.65
C ILE A 131 -0.62 11.41 -0.21
N ARG A 132 -1.07 12.18 0.79
CA ARG A 132 -0.36 13.33 1.34
C ARG A 132 0.52 12.97 2.55
N GLY A 133 0.37 11.75 3.06
CA GLY A 133 1.07 11.24 4.22
C GLY A 133 2.58 11.16 3.99
N SER A 134 3.32 11.41 5.06
CA SER A 134 4.77 11.18 5.13
C SER A 134 5.13 9.82 5.71
N SER A 135 4.17 9.10 6.30
CA SER A 135 4.35 7.80 6.95
C SER A 135 3.84 6.64 6.10
N VAL A 136 4.41 5.45 6.32
CA VAL A 136 4.00 4.22 5.60
C VAL A 136 2.55 3.93 5.93
N PHE A 137 1.70 3.97 4.92
CA PHE A 137 0.32 3.48 5.02
C PHE A 137 0.33 1.96 4.85
N PRO A 138 0.07 1.16 5.90
CA PRO A 138 0.27 -0.29 5.83
C PRO A 138 -0.61 -0.94 4.75
N ASN A 139 -0.05 -1.96 4.08
CA ASN A 139 -0.78 -2.71 3.06
C ASN A 139 -0.57 -4.21 3.28
N ILE A 140 -1.46 -4.81 4.07
CA ILE A 140 -1.37 -6.21 4.49
C ILE A 140 -1.36 -7.16 3.30
N LEU A 141 -2.09 -6.83 2.23
CA LEU A 141 -2.11 -7.64 1.02
C LEU A 141 -0.73 -7.70 0.38
N LEU A 142 -0.03 -6.58 0.28
CA LEU A 142 1.32 -6.54 -0.27
C LEU A 142 2.30 -7.35 0.58
N ILE A 143 2.17 -7.27 1.91
CA ILE A 143 3.00 -8.03 2.86
C ILE A 143 2.85 -9.53 2.62
N PHE A 144 1.61 -10.03 2.49
CA PHE A 144 1.36 -11.44 2.21
C PHE A 144 1.93 -11.89 0.86
N PHE A 145 2.02 -10.99 -0.12
CA PHE A 145 2.58 -11.25 -1.44
C PHE A 145 4.08 -10.94 -1.54
N GLY A 146 4.79 -10.91 -0.40
CA GLY A 146 6.25 -10.81 -0.36
C GLY A 146 6.80 -9.41 -0.63
N MET A 147 5.99 -8.36 -0.43
CA MET A 147 6.42 -6.97 -0.54
C MET A 147 6.45 -6.30 0.82
N ASP A 148 7.62 -5.83 1.21
CA ASP A 148 7.84 -5.12 2.47
C ASP A 148 8.34 -3.69 2.20
N ILE A 149 7.88 -2.73 3.02
CA ILE A 149 8.40 -1.35 3.07
C ILE A 149 9.15 -1.15 4.37
N TYR A 150 10.43 -0.76 4.27
CA TYR A 150 11.29 -0.46 5.40
C TYR A 150 11.47 1.05 5.52
N GLU A 151 11.23 1.61 6.69
CA GLU A 151 11.54 2.99 7.05
C GLU A 151 12.94 3.03 7.69
N LEU A 152 13.81 3.89 7.19
CA LEU A 152 15.14 4.14 7.73
C LEU A 152 15.11 5.36 8.68
N GLU A 153 16.05 5.45 9.61
CA GLU A 153 16.12 6.60 10.55
C GLU A 153 16.27 7.96 9.86
N ASP A 154 16.84 7.99 8.66
CA ASP A 154 17.02 9.21 7.86
C ASP A 154 15.75 9.65 7.10
N GLY A 155 14.62 8.97 7.33
CA GLY A 155 13.33 9.26 6.70
C GLY A 155 13.19 8.75 5.26
N ASN A 156 14.15 7.96 4.76
CA ASN A 156 14.03 7.26 3.49
C ASN A 156 13.28 5.92 3.66
N TYR A 157 12.62 5.49 2.60
CA TYR A 157 11.85 4.26 2.55
C TYR A 157 12.39 3.32 1.49
N ILE A 158 12.44 2.02 1.80
CA ILE A 158 12.87 0.99 0.86
C ILE A 158 11.75 -0.03 0.69
N LEU A 159 11.24 -0.12 -0.52
CA LEU A 159 10.29 -1.15 -0.92
C LEU A 159 11.05 -2.33 -1.53
N THR A 160 10.80 -3.51 -0.99
CA THR A 160 11.38 -4.78 -1.45
C THR A 160 10.28 -5.65 -2.05
N ILE A 161 10.63 -6.45 -3.06
CA ILE A 161 9.69 -7.33 -3.79
C ILE A 161 10.33 -8.70 -3.89
N ASP A 162 9.68 -9.73 -3.33
CA ASP A 162 10.11 -11.14 -3.35
C ASP A 162 11.55 -11.37 -2.84
N LYS A 163 12.14 -10.38 -2.16
CA LYS A 163 13.52 -10.35 -1.68
C LYS A 163 13.55 -9.70 -0.30
N LYS A 164 14.42 -10.18 0.58
CA LYS A 164 14.69 -9.52 1.85
C LYS A 164 15.59 -8.30 1.63
N LEU A 165 15.51 -7.34 2.53
CA LEU A 165 16.44 -6.20 2.56
C LEU A 165 17.88 -6.72 2.72
N ARG A 166 18.76 -6.34 1.80
CA ARG A 166 20.18 -6.69 1.86
C ARG A 166 20.90 -5.75 2.82
N ILE A 167 21.39 -6.31 3.93
CA ILE A 167 22.28 -5.60 4.86
C ILE A 167 23.72 -5.82 4.35
N SER A 168 24.45 -4.73 4.14
CA SER A 168 25.80 -4.75 3.58
C SER A 168 26.63 -3.60 4.14
N ASP A 169 27.91 -3.84 4.35
CA ASP A 169 28.88 -2.79 4.70
C ASP A 169 29.30 -1.96 3.47
N LYS A 170 28.78 -2.30 2.28
CA LYS A 170 28.92 -1.52 1.05
C LYS A 170 27.58 -0.87 0.66
N PRO A 171 27.60 0.36 0.13
CA PRO A 171 26.40 1.02 -0.33
C PRO A 171 25.85 0.33 -1.58
N ASN A 172 24.58 -0.12 -1.51
CA ASN A 172 23.87 -0.71 -2.64
C ASN A 172 23.17 0.38 -3.45
N LEU A 173 22.95 0.09 -4.73
CA LEU A 173 22.21 1.00 -5.61
C LEU A 173 20.70 0.80 -5.43
N TYR A 174 19.98 1.90 -5.24
CA TYR A 174 18.53 1.90 -5.19
C TYR A 174 17.96 2.90 -6.18
N THR A 175 16.83 2.56 -6.79
CA THR A 175 16.12 3.38 -7.77
C THR A 175 14.93 4.05 -7.13
N ARG A 176 14.78 5.37 -7.30
CA ARG A 176 13.63 6.10 -6.75
C ARG A 176 12.31 5.66 -7.40
N LEU A 177 11.30 5.43 -6.56
CA LEU A 177 9.99 4.96 -6.98
C LEU A 177 9.25 6.00 -7.83
N GLY A 178 9.24 7.26 -7.40
CA GLY A 178 8.63 8.37 -8.14
C GLY A 178 9.66 9.19 -8.93
N ASP A 179 9.16 10.00 -9.88
CA ASP A 179 9.99 10.88 -10.70
C ASP A 179 10.35 12.20 -9.99
N SER A 180 9.66 12.56 -8.89
CA SER A 180 9.94 13.77 -8.11
C SER A 180 11.17 13.61 -7.21
N THR A 181 11.91 14.69 -7.00
CA THR A 181 13.01 14.75 -6.00
C THR A 181 12.52 14.55 -4.57
N ASP A 182 11.26 14.88 -4.30
CA ASP A 182 10.63 14.81 -2.97
C ASP A 182 10.10 13.42 -2.62
N CYS A 183 10.27 12.45 -3.52
CA CYS A 183 9.99 11.05 -3.26
C CYS A 183 11.14 10.40 -2.52
N ASN A 184 10.85 10.01 -1.29
CA ASN A 184 11.81 9.39 -0.38
C ASN A 184 11.72 7.85 -0.42
N THR A 185 11.00 7.29 -1.39
CA THR A 185 10.83 5.84 -1.51
C THR A 185 11.66 5.28 -2.65
N TYR A 186 12.36 4.19 -2.37
CA TYR A 186 13.30 3.57 -3.27
C TYR A 186 13.04 2.06 -3.40
N LEU A 187 13.39 1.52 -4.56
CA LEU A 187 13.37 0.10 -4.88
C LEU A 187 14.80 -0.42 -4.98
N ILE A 188 15.01 -1.71 -4.68
CA ILE A 188 16.29 -2.37 -4.97
C ILE A 188 16.51 -2.33 -6.49
N ALA A 189 17.57 -1.69 -6.95
CA ALA A 189 17.95 -1.75 -8.35
C ALA A 189 18.50 -3.15 -8.65
N GLU A 190 18.14 -3.75 -9.78
CA GLU A 190 18.83 -4.95 -10.25
C GLU A 190 20.27 -4.57 -10.62
N GLU A 191 21.24 -5.02 -9.79
CA GLU A 191 22.65 -5.06 -10.18
C GLU A 191 22.78 -6.04 -11.35
N ASN A 192 23.26 -5.56 -12.50
CA ASN A 192 23.69 -6.49 -13.54
C ASN A 192 24.92 -7.24 -12.99
N GLU A 193 24.96 -8.56 -13.11
CA GLU A 193 26.13 -9.41 -12.81
C GLU A 193 27.37 -9.07 -13.68
N ASN A 194 27.34 -8.00 -14.47
CA ASN A 194 28.37 -7.64 -15.45
C ASN A 194 29.29 -6.49 -15.01
N ASP A 195 29.17 -5.98 -13.78
CA ASP A 195 30.06 -4.94 -13.23
C ASP A 195 30.99 -5.48 -12.12
N ILE A 196 31.47 -6.72 -12.26
CA ILE A 196 32.62 -7.27 -11.50
C ILE A 196 33.76 -7.57 -12.48
#